data_AF-A0AAW0R2L5-F1
#
_entry.id   AF-A0AAW0R2L5-F1
#
_cell.length_a   1.000
_cell.length_b   1.000
_cell.length_c   1.000
_cell.angle_alpha   90.00
_cell.angle_beta   90.00
_cell.angle_gamma   90.00
#
_symmetry.space_group_name_H-M   'P 1'
#
loop_
_entity.id
_entity.type
_entity.pdbx_description
1 polymer ?
#
loop_
_entity_poly.entity_id
_entity_poly.type
_entity_poly.pdbx_seq_one_letter_code
_entity_poly.pdbx_strand_id
1 'polypeptide(L)'
;MAPPRDDAVLDFFANQTVFLTGSTGGLGGCVLYKLAVTLKAARIFVLVRHDAETVRRKWEASMGIKADDIFSNDRVVLLAGDCTKPRLGLSAKDYLAVQKSVSVIINASANIDFYDPLVKLVASNCLSALEIAALGAAMPNLRRFVHVSTAYANSFLDDGLVEEKVYPFGNPESELLQHLAEQLLVQRFPRLPLLIVRPSSVGPALEVPFSQYMPQASCPLSNMYARLIYPTGGANTWHVPDGVSSGSNILDEIPVDIVANMMLQHVCRGTAGVVHAGSELYIPRTLDHFLADLEEHVPDEWRRKMAKNVFTADLSQRQCKIANFYRVTTRDWWFCTLRSAGLDSTGPLGLSPQDHDPDTYVRDRLAQVMRSLPKDMLRECEGKGLALKASSVLNVSQLIVLWLGAGWEEVPQERLASLLVLVLDFFYGPEQVLDVGASVVPRRCGAFHVSYGGSQTFHHHGVQLRLQQVHQSR
;
A
#
# COMPACT_ATOMS: atom_id res chain seq x y z
N MET A 1 -15.19 -28.16 7.78
CA MET A 1 -14.62 -27.92 9.12
C MET A 1 -15.43 -26.80 9.74
N ALA A 2 -15.97 -26.96 10.94
CA ALA A 2 -16.69 -25.86 11.60
C ALA A 2 -15.73 -24.67 11.82
N PRO A 3 -16.19 -23.42 11.73
CA PRO A 3 -15.36 -22.27 12.03
C PRO A 3 -14.76 -22.40 13.44
N PRO A 4 -13.52 -21.96 13.67
CA PRO A 4 -12.97 -21.90 15.01
C PRO A 4 -13.93 -21.06 15.87
N ARG A 5 -14.29 -21.53 17.07
CA ARG A 5 -14.98 -20.68 18.06
C ARG A 5 -14.08 -19.47 18.36
N ASP A 6 -14.66 -18.32 18.71
CA ASP A 6 -13.93 -17.08 19.03
C ASP A 6 -12.70 -17.28 19.94
N ASP A 7 -12.77 -18.28 20.83
CA ASP A 7 -11.70 -18.72 21.72
C ASP A 7 -10.41 -19.15 20.98
N ALA A 8 -10.51 -19.76 19.79
CA ALA A 8 -9.37 -20.35 19.10
C ALA A 8 -8.36 -19.31 18.59
N VAL A 9 -8.82 -18.15 18.12
CA VAL A 9 -7.90 -17.09 17.66
C VAL A 9 -7.24 -16.40 18.84
N LEU A 10 -7.97 -16.19 19.93
CA LEU A 10 -7.44 -15.69 21.19
C LEU A 10 -6.36 -16.65 21.73
N ASP A 11 -6.67 -17.94 21.83
CA ASP A 11 -5.76 -18.99 22.31
C ASP A 11 -4.52 -19.11 21.43
N PHE A 12 -4.67 -18.97 20.11
CA PHE A 12 -3.54 -18.98 19.18
C PHE A 12 -2.57 -17.84 19.52
N PHE A 13 -3.04 -16.60 19.51
CA PHE A 13 -2.18 -15.44 19.71
C PHE A 13 -1.65 -15.33 21.15
N ALA A 14 -2.40 -15.75 22.16
CA ALA A 14 -1.95 -15.82 23.55
C ALA A 14 -0.68 -16.66 23.74
N ASN A 15 -0.37 -17.54 22.79
CA ASN A 15 0.85 -18.37 22.77
C ASN A 15 1.87 -17.95 21.69
N GLN A 16 1.65 -16.85 20.97
CA GLN A 16 2.54 -16.38 19.91
C GLN A 16 3.41 -15.21 20.37
N THR A 17 4.70 -15.30 20.03
CA THR A 17 5.61 -14.14 20.00
C THR A 17 5.63 -13.58 18.57
N VAL A 18 5.27 -12.30 18.43
CA VAL A 18 5.12 -11.61 17.14
C VAL A 18 6.27 -10.62 16.92
N PHE A 19 6.81 -10.57 15.71
CA PHE A 19 7.66 -9.47 15.24
C PHE A 19 6.88 -8.62 14.23
N LEU A 20 6.67 -7.34 14.55
CA LEU A 20 5.87 -6.41 13.77
C LEU A 20 6.73 -5.25 13.26
N THR A 21 6.65 -4.97 11.97
CA THR A 21 7.15 -3.73 11.36
C THR A 21 5.98 -2.83 10.94
N GLY A 22 6.24 -1.53 10.75
CA GLY A 22 5.22 -0.59 10.24
C GLY A 22 4.18 -0.15 11.27
N SER A 23 4.40 -0.37 12.57
CA SER A 23 3.48 -0.07 13.67
C SER A 23 3.11 1.42 13.85
N THR A 24 3.85 2.33 13.23
CA THR A 24 3.55 3.77 13.24
C THR A 24 2.66 4.20 12.06
N GLY A 25 2.34 3.29 11.14
CA GLY A 25 1.38 3.51 10.05
C GLY A 25 -0.04 3.11 10.47
N GLY A 26 -1.03 3.39 9.62
CA GLY A 26 -2.45 3.09 9.92
C GLY A 26 -2.72 1.59 10.14
N LEU A 27 -2.42 0.75 9.14
CA LEU A 27 -2.65 -0.69 9.27
C LEU A 27 -1.77 -1.32 10.36
N GLY A 28 -0.46 -1.02 10.37
CA GLY A 28 0.44 -1.57 11.39
C GLY A 28 0.07 -1.14 12.81
N GLY A 29 -0.43 0.08 13.00
CA GLY A 29 -0.94 0.57 14.28
C GLY A 29 -2.22 -0.15 14.72
N CYS A 30 -3.19 -0.33 13.81
CA CYS A 30 -4.39 -1.12 14.08
C CYS A 30 -4.06 -2.57 14.45
N VAL A 31 -3.12 -3.20 13.71
CA VAL A 31 -2.64 -4.56 13.98
C VAL A 31 -1.93 -4.64 15.34
N LEU A 32 -1.09 -3.66 15.68
CA LEU A 32 -0.47 -3.58 17.00
C LEU A 32 -1.52 -3.51 18.11
N TYR A 33 -2.52 -2.63 17.96
CA TYR A 33 -3.60 -2.49 18.93
C TYR A 33 -4.36 -3.81 19.11
N LYS A 34 -4.75 -4.46 18.02
CA LYS A 34 -5.43 -5.77 18.06
C LYS A 34 -4.57 -6.84 18.73
N LEU A 35 -3.29 -6.94 18.39
CA LEU A 35 -2.38 -7.92 19.00
C LEU A 35 -2.18 -7.67 20.50
N ALA A 36 -2.00 -6.41 20.90
CA ALA A 36 -1.69 -6.06 22.28
C ALA A 36 -2.95 -6.11 23.18
N VAL A 37 -4.05 -5.53 22.72
CA VAL A 37 -5.24 -5.26 23.54
C VAL A 37 -6.31 -6.33 23.35
N THR A 38 -6.70 -6.61 22.10
CA THR A 38 -7.79 -7.53 21.78
C THR A 38 -7.38 -8.99 21.93
N LEU A 39 -6.32 -9.39 21.23
CA LEU A 39 -5.84 -10.77 21.10
C LEU A 39 -4.85 -11.17 22.18
N LYS A 40 -4.30 -10.19 22.89
CA LYS A 40 -3.43 -10.39 24.03
C LYS A 40 -2.24 -11.31 23.71
N ALA A 41 -1.56 -11.09 22.59
CA ALA A 41 -0.44 -11.90 22.16
C ALA A 41 0.66 -12.00 23.25
N ALA A 42 1.31 -13.16 23.39
CA ALA A 42 2.27 -13.41 24.48
C ALA A 42 3.36 -12.34 24.55
N ARG A 43 3.93 -11.97 23.41
CA ARG A 43 4.92 -10.90 23.29
C ARG A 43 4.93 -10.32 21.88
N ILE A 44 5.21 -9.03 21.77
CA ILE A 44 5.23 -8.31 20.50
C ILE A 44 6.52 -7.49 20.43
N PHE A 45 7.46 -7.92 19.61
CA PHE A 45 8.62 -7.12 19.23
C PHE A 45 8.23 -6.18 18.10
N VAL A 46 8.43 -4.88 18.30
CA VAL A 46 8.04 -3.85 17.35
C VAL A 46 9.30 -3.12 16.88
N LEU A 47 9.61 -3.25 15.59
CA LEU A 47 10.74 -2.55 15.00
C LEU A 47 10.38 -1.08 14.75
N VAL A 48 11.18 -0.16 15.28
CA VAL A 48 10.94 1.29 15.19
C VAL A 48 12.23 2.06 14.88
N ARG A 49 12.13 3.09 14.05
CA ARG A 49 13.27 3.93 13.63
C ARG A 49 13.64 5.03 14.63
N HIS A 50 12.78 5.30 15.61
CA HIS A 50 12.94 6.36 16.59
C HIS A 50 13.00 5.80 18.00
N ASP A 51 13.39 6.64 18.96
CA ASP A 51 13.34 6.32 20.38
C ASP A 51 11.91 6.04 20.86
N ALA A 52 11.82 5.38 22.02
CA ALA A 52 10.55 4.94 22.59
C ALA A 52 9.57 6.09 22.88
N GLU A 53 10.06 7.25 23.31
CA GLU A 53 9.22 8.42 23.63
C GLU A 53 8.61 9.00 22.35
N THR A 54 9.40 9.15 21.29
CA THR A 54 8.92 9.61 20.00
C THR A 54 7.89 8.67 19.38
N VAL A 55 8.09 7.35 19.52
CA VAL A 55 7.11 6.35 19.05
C VAL A 55 5.81 6.43 19.85
N ARG A 56 5.90 6.53 21.18
CA ARG A 56 4.73 6.70 22.07
C ARG A 56 3.91 7.92 21.69
N ARG A 57 4.55 9.08 21.52
CA ARG A 57 3.87 10.30 21.07
C ARG A 57 3.19 10.14 19.70
N LYS A 58 3.78 9.39 18.77
CA LYS A 58 3.14 9.08 17.47
C LYS A 58 1.90 8.19 17.64
N TRP A 59 1.95 7.22 18.55
CA TRP A 59 0.79 6.38 18.89
C TRP A 59 -0.29 7.17 19.60
N GLU A 60 0.05 8.01 20.58
CA GLU A 60 -0.89 8.92 21.25
C GLU A 60 -1.53 9.91 20.25
N ALA A 61 -0.75 10.48 19.34
CA ALA A 61 -1.27 11.41 18.33
C ALA A 61 -2.22 10.73 17.33
N SER A 62 -2.01 9.44 17.03
CA SER A 62 -2.83 8.69 16.06
C SER A 62 -4.00 7.95 16.71
N MET A 63 -3.82 7.43 17.92
CA MET A 63 -4.79 6.59 18.63
C MET A 63 -5.45 7.28 19.85
N GLY A 64 -5.03 8.48 20.22
CA GLY A 64 -5.52 9.17 21.40
C GLY A 64 -5.31 8.35 22.67
N ILE A 65 -6.31 8.37 23.56
CA ILE A 65 -6.29 7.65 24.85
C ILE A 65 -6.11 6.14 24.71
N LYS A 66 -6.43 5.57 23.53
CA LYS A 66 -6.29 4.13 23.27
C LYS A 66 -4.82 3.70 23.17
N ALA A 67 -3.89 4.62 22.95
CA ALA A 67 -2.47 4.29 22.90
C ALA A 67 -1.96 3.71 24.22
N ASP A 68 -2.49 4.15 25.36
CA ASP A 68 -2.07 3.69 26.69
C ASP A 68 -2.39 2.21 26.92
N ASP A 69 -3.50 1.71 26.34
CA ASP A 69 -3.91 0.30 26.43
C ASP A 69 -2.81 -0.65 25.90
N ILE A 70 -2.03 -0.21 24.90
CA ILE A 70 -0.96 -0.99 24.27
C ILE A 70 0.17 -1.29 25.28
N PHE A 71 0.41 -0.37 26.21
CA PHE A 71 1.51 -0.46 27.18
C PHE A 71 1.11 -1.06 28.53
N SER A 72 -0.16 -1.41 28.71
CA SER A 72 -0.73 -1.86 29.99
C SER A 72 -0.05 -3.07 30.64
N ASN A 73 0.75 -3.87 29.90
CA ASN A 73 1.19 -5.21 30.36
C ASN A 73 2.61 -5.62 29.92
N ASP A 74 3.53 -4.70 29.59
CA ASP A 74 4.94 -5.00 29.23
C ASP A 74 5.19 -6.07 28.14
N ARG A 75 4.16 -6.41 27.36
CA ARG A 75 4.22 -7.38 26.24
C ARG A 75 4.79 -6.77 24.97
N VAL A 76 4.69 -5.45 24.83
CA VAL A 76 5.20 -4.72 23.67
C VAL A 76 6.62 -4.25 23.94
N VAL A 77 7.56 -4.72 23.13
CA VAL A 77 8.98 -4.40 23.21
C VAL A 77 9.37 -3.59 21.98
N LEU A 78 9.80 -2.36 22.18
CA LEU A 78 10.33 -1.53 21.12
C LEU A 78 11.78 -1.92 20.83
N LEU A 79 12.07 -2.20 19.57
CA LEU A 79 13.41 -2.48 19.07
C LEU A 79 13.82 -1.35 18.12
N ALA A 80 14.86 -0.61 18.50
CA ALA A 80 15.42 0.43 17.65
C ALA A 80 16.13 -0.21 16.45
N GLY A 81 15.65 0.09 15.24
CA GLY A 81 16.21 -0.48 14.01
C GLY A 81 15.57 0.08 12.74
N ASP A 82 16.10 -0.35 11.60
CA ASP A 82 15.70 0.09 10.28
C ASP A 82 15.81 -1.07 9.30
N CYS A 83 14.71 -1.41 8.62
CA CYS A 83 14.66 -2.53 7.69
C CYS A 83 15.60 -2.37 6.48
N THR A 84 16.08 -1.15 6.20
CA THR A 84 17.03 -0.88 5.11
C THR A 84 18.47 -1.20 5.49
N LYS A 85 18.74 -1.48 6.77
CA LYS A 85 20.09 -1.80 7.27
C LYS A 85 20.29 -3.32 7.36
N PRO A 86 21.54 -3.80 7.22
CA PRO A 86 21.85 -5.20 7.49
C PRO A 86 21.34 -5.62 8.87
N ARG A 87 20.75 -6.82 8.95
CA ARG A 87 20.15 -7.33 10.21
C ARG A 87 19.14 -6.37 10.84
N LEU A 88 18.44 -5.60 10.00
CA LEU A 88 17.44 -4.61 10.38
C LEU A 88 17.99 -3.50 11.31
N GLY A 89 19.32 -3.31 11.34
CA GLY A 89 19.98 -2.38 12.25
C GLY A 89 19.89 -2.76 13.74
N LEU A 90 19.48 -3.99 14.05
CA LEU A 90 19.36 -4.48 15.43
C LEU A 90 20.74 -4.79 16.04
N SER A 91 20.82 -4.68 17.37
CA SER A 91 21.96 -5.21 18.10
C SER A 91 22.05 -6.73 17.92
N ALA A 92 23.26 -7.31 18.02
CA ALA A 92 23.43 -8.75 17.92
C ALA A 92 22.58 -9.52 18.97
N LYS A 93 22.44 -8.93 20.17
CA LYS A 93 21.60 -9.47 21.24
C LYS A 93 20.13 -9.50 20.84
N ASP A 94 19.59 -8.38 20.37
CA ASP A 94 18.17 -8.26 20.02
C ASP A 94 17.84 -9.10 18.79
N TYR A 95 18.72 -9.09 17.78
CA TYR A 95 18.57 -9.93 16.59
C TYR A 95 18.47 -11.41 16.97
N LEU A 96 19.36 -11.90 17.83
CA LEU A 96 19.31 -13.29 18.32
C LEU A 96 18.07 -13.58 19.19
N ALA A 97 17.64 -12.62 20.02
CA ALA A 97 16.44 -12.77 20.84
C ALA A 97 15.19 -12.90 19.96
N VAL A 98 15.04 -12.02 18.97
CA VAL A 98 13.98 -12.07 17.96
C VAL A 98 14.04 -13.40 17.20
N GLN A 99 15.21 -13.77 16.66
CA GLN A 99 15.37 -14.99 15.87
C GLN A 99 14.97 -16.26 16.63
N LYS A 100 15.29 -16.36 17.93
CA LYS A 100 15.01 -17.56 18.73
C LYS A 100 13.56 -17.67 19.21
N SER A 101 12.90 -16.54 19.46
CA SER A 101 11.63 -16.51 20.19
C SER A 101 10.41 -16.26 19.31
N VAL A 102 10.57 -15.61 18.17
CA VAL A 102 9.45 -15.20 17.31
C VAL A 102 8.88 -16.40 16.56
N SER A 103 7.55 -16.41 16.50
CA SER A 103 6.73 -17.44 15.86
C SER A 103 5.89 -16.88 14.71
N VAL A 104 5.63 -15.57 14.70
CA VAL A 104 4.87 -14.88 13.66
C VAL A 104 5.60 -13.59 13.29
N ILE A 105 5.91 -13.41 12.02
CA ILE A 105 6.39 -12.14 11.48
C ILE A 105 5.24 -11.47 10.72
N ILE A 106 4.99 -10.19 11.00
CA ILE A 106 4.09 -9.35 10.22
C ILE A 106 4.89 -8.16 9.70
N ASN A 107 5.23 -8.21 8.41
CA ASN A 107 5.86 -7.11 7.70
C ASN A 107 4.80 -6.19 7.11
N ALA A 108 4.45 -5.12 7.85
CA ALA A 108 3.53 -4.07 7.40
C ALA A 108 4.25 -2.73 7.13
N SER A 109 5.59 -2.74 7.04
CA SER A 109 6.36 -1.55 6.69
C SER A 109 6.39 -1.35 5.17
N ALA A 110 6.02 -0.16 4.74
CA ALA A 110 6.27 0.35 3.40
C ALA A 110 6.64 1.83 3.48
N ASN A 111 7.55 2.26 2.62
CA ASN A 111 7.75 3.65 2.28
C ASN A 111 6.72 4.05 1.21
N ILE A 112 5.87 5.00 1.60
CA ILE A 112 4.80 5.56 0.78
C ILE A 112 5.11 7.01 0.40
N ASP A 113 6.33 7.50 0.64
CA ASP A 113 6.76 8.83 0.23
C ASP A 113 7.12 8.81 -1.27
N PHE A 114 6.24 9.38 -2.07
CA PHE A 114 6.36 9.40 -3.52
C PHE A 114 7.44 10.35 -4.06
N TYR A 115 8.12 11.15 -3.21
CA TYR A 115 9.25 11.99 -3.63
C TYR A 115 10.59 11.31 -3.49
N ASP A 116 10.63 10.19 -2.78
CA ASP A 116 11.87 9.50 -2.57
C ASP A 116 12.42 8.95 -3.90
N PRO A 117 13.73 9.08 -4.15
CA PRO A 117 14.35 8.49 -5.33
C PRO A 117 14.05 7.00 -5.42
N LEU A 118 13.87 6.48 -6.64
CA LEU A 118 13.54 5.07 -6.88
C LEU A 118 14.45 4.10 -6.13
N VAL A 119 15.75 4.36 -6.09
CA VAL A 119 16.72 3.57 -5.33
C VAL A 119 16.34 3.44 -3.85
N LYS A 120 15.91 4.54 -3.24
CA LYS A 120 15.45 4.56 -1.85
C LYS A 120 14.13 3.80 -1.68
N LEU A 121 13.23 3.89 -2.65
CA LEU A 121 11.98 3.12 -2.64
C LEU A 121 12.23 1.62 -2.81
N VAL A 122 13.14 1.20 -3.68
CA VAL A 122 13.60 -0.20 -3.82
C VAL A 122 14.20 -0.70 -2.51
N ALA A 123 15.11 0.06 -1.91
CA ALA A 123 15.73 -0.32 -0.64
C ALA A 123 14.69 -0.48 0.49
N SER A 124 13.71 0.42 0.56
CA SER A 124 12.73 0.47 1.64
C SER A 124 11.52 -0.44 1.45
N ASN A 125 11.16 -0.83 0.21
CA ASN A 125 9.99 -1.67 -0.07
C ASN A 125 10.34 -3.07 -0.56
N CYS A 126 11.43 -3.24 -1.31
CA CYS A 126 11.84 -4.54 -1.85
C CYS A 126 12.90 -5.19 -0.97
N LEU A 127 14.06 -4.54 -0.82
CA LEU A 127 15.20 -5.14 -0.12
C LEU A 127 14.91 -5.36 1.36
N SER A 128 14.19 -4.41 1.98
CA SER A 128 13.71 -4.54 3.36
C SER A 128 12.85 -5.79 3.58
N ALA A 129 11.96 -6.14 2.64
CA ALA A 129 11.14 -7.33 2.73
C ALA A 129 11.99 -8.60 2.68
N LEU A 130 13.05 -8.60 1.87
CA LEU A 130 14.01 -9.70 1.78
C LEU A 130 14.88 -9.84 3.04
N GLU A 131 15.33 -8.73 3.64
CA GLU A 131 16.07 -8.75 4.92
C GLU A 131 15.21 -9.34 6.04
N ILE A 132 13.93 -8.97 6.11
CA ILE A 132 12.99 -9.53 7.08
C ILE A 132 12.73 -11.02 6.79
N ALA A 133 12.60 -11.40 5.53
CA ALA A 133 12.44 -12.80 5.12
C ALA A 133 13.68 -13.65 5.44
N ALA A 134 14.88 -13.11 5.28
CA ALA A 134 16.13 -13.77 5.65
C ALA A 134 16.20 -14.03 7.16
N LEU A 135 15.80 -13.05 7.98
CA LEU A 135 15.64 -13.27 9.42
C LEU A 135 14.61 -14.38 9.71
N GLY A 136 13.44 -14.34 9.06
CA GLY A 136 12.40 -15.35 9.22
C GLY A 136 12.84 -16.76 8.82
N ALA A 137 13.58 -16.90 7.72
CA ALA A 137 14.10 -18.19 7.26
C ALA A 137 15.11 -18.81 8.23
N ALA A 138 15.74 -18.01 9.09
CA ALA A 138 16.68 -18.46 10.12
C ALA A 138 16.00 -18.74 11.49
N MET A 139 14.69 -18.55 11.61
CA MET A 139 13.95 -18.77 12.86
C MET A 139 13.52 -20.24 13.00
N PRO A 140 13.87 -20.93 14.10
CA PRO A 140 13.50 -22.33 14.30
C PRO A 140 12.00 -22.54 14.59
N ASN A 141 11.30 -21.51 15.07
CA ASN A 141 9.92 -21.60 15.55
C ASN A 141 8.92 -20.82 14.68
N LEU A 142 9.34 -20.36 13.48
CA LEU A 142 8.48 -19.54 12.63
C LEU A 142 7.31 -20.37 12.11
N ARG A 143 6.10 -19.96 12.51
CA ARG A 143 4.84 -20.53 12.04
C ARG A 143 4.30 -19.77 10.85
N ARG A 144 4.45 -18.44 10.83
CA ARG A 144 3.84 -17.56 9.81
C ARG A 144 4.76 -16.41 9.47
N PHE A 145 4.85 -16.12 8.17
CA PHE A 145 5.46 -14.90 7.65
C PHE A 145 4.42 -14.14 6.83
N VAL A 146 4.01 -12.98 7.30
CA VAL A 146 3.06 -12.13 6.58
C VAL A 146 3.80 -10.98 5.93
N HIS A 147 3.60 -10.81 4.63
CA HIS A 147 4.00 -9.61 3.91
C HIS A 147 2.76 -8.85 3.45
N VAL A 148 2.61 -7.62 3.93
CA VAL A 148 1.58 -6.71 3.45
C VAL A 148 2.09 -6.04 2.17
N SER A 149 1.45 -6.39 1.06
CA SER A 149 1.60 -5.80 -0.26
C SER A 149 0.40 -4.89 -0.54
N THR A 150 -0.06 -4.81 -1.79
CA THR A 150 -1.24 -4.05 -2.22
C THR A 150 -1.92 -4.74 -3.40
N ALA A 151 -3.24 -4.67 -3.48
CA ALA A 151 -4.01 -5.19 -4.61
C ALA A 151 -3.61 -4.50 -5.92
N TYR A 152 -3.17 -3.25 -5.83
CA TYR A 152 -2.68 -2.47 -6.96
C TYR A 152 -1.33 -2.93 -7.49
N ALA A 153 -0.62 -3.87 -6.83
CA ALA A 153 0.61 -4.47 -7.34
C ALA A 153 0.42 -5.06 -8.75
N ASN A 154 -0.83 -5.37 -9.12
CA ASN A 154 -1.22 -5.88 -10.42
C ASN A 154 -1.99 -4.85 -11.27
N SER A 155 -1.80 -3.56 -11.04
CA SER A 155 -2.45 -2.48 -11.81
C SER A 155 -2.00 -2.38 -13.28
N PHE A 156 -1.04 -3.21 -13.70
CA PHE A 156 -0.70 -3.43 -15.10
C PHE A 156 -1.72 -4.34 -15.82
N LEU A 157 -2.58 -5.03 -15.08
CA LEU A 157 -3.63 -5.86 -15.65
C LEU A 157 -4.75 -5.00 -16.27
N ASP A 158 -5.38 -5.57 -17.29
CA ASP A 158 -6.61 -5.05 -17.87
C ASP A 158 -7.75 -5.02 -16.84
N ASP A 159 -8.84 -4.33 -17.20
CA ASP A 159 -10.04 -4.29 -16.37
C ASP A 159 -10.66 -5.70 -16.22
N GLY A 160 -11.39 -5.91 -15.13
CA GLY A 160 -12.00 -7.19 -14.79
C GLY A 160 -11.35 -7.91 -13.60
N LEU A 161 -11.45 -9.23 -13.59
CA LEU A 161 -11.10 -10.08 -12.46
C LEU A 161 -9.60 -10.08 -12.15
N VAL A 162 -9.25 -9.72 -10.91
CA VAL A 162 -7.92 -9.86 -10.34
C VAL A 162 -7.96 -10.97 -9.29
N GLU A 163 -7.33 -12.10 -9.62
CA GLU A 163 -7.29 -13.32 -8.82
C GLU A 163 -6.24 -13.28 -7.70
N GLU A 164 -6.47 -14.06 -6.64
CA GLU A 164 -5.57 -14.23 -5.49
C GLU A 164 -4.36 -15.12 -5.83
N LYS A 165 -3.55 -14.67 -6.79
CA LYS A 165 -2.33 -15.34 -7.24
C LYS A 165 -1.18 -14.36 -7.45
N VAL A 166 0.02 -14.90 -7.50
CA VAL A 166 1.21 -14.16 -7.92
C VAL A 166 1.24 -14.18 -9.45
N TYR A 167 1.12 -13.00 -10.06
CA TYR A 167 1.15 -12.85 -11.52
C TYR A 167 2.60 -12.87 -12.02
N PRO A 168 2.94 -13.48 -13.17
CA PRO A 168 4.28 -13.37 -13.72
C PRO A 168 4.59 -11.92 -14.12
N PHE A 169 5.88 -11.58 -14.24
CA PHE A 169 6.31 -10.31 -14.82
C PHE A 169 5.71 -10.14 -16.22
N GLY A 170 5.19 -8.94 -16.47
CA GLY A 170 4.65 -8.48 -17.73
C GLY A 170 5.60 -7.47 -18.39
N ASN A 171 5.06 -6.31 -18.78
CA ASN A 171 5.83 -5.24 -19.40
C ASN A 171 6.56 -4.39 -18.32
N PRO A 172 7.90 -4.21 -18.38
CA PRO A 172 8.69 -3.60 -17.30
C PRO A 172 8.35 -2.15 -16.93
N GLU A 173 7.64 -1.42 -17.78
CA GLU A 173 7.40 0.02 -17.64
C GLU A 173 6.29 0.37 -16.64
N SER A 174 5.59 -0.59 -16.04
CA SER A 174 4.51 -0.32 -15.08
C SER A 174 4.61 -1.10 -13.77
N GLU A 175 5.72 -1.82 -13.57
CA GLU A 175 5.79 -2.85 -12.54
C GLU A 175 6.17 -2.27 -11.18
N LEU A 176 5.23 -2.38 -10.25
CA LEU A 176 5.32 -1.78 -8.92
C LEU A 176 6.34 -2.52 -8.07
N LEU A 177 7.06 -1.78 -7.23
CA LEU A 177 8.03 -2.31 -6.26
C LEU A 177 7.45 -3.42 -5.38
N GLN A 178 6.15 -3.36 -5.09
CA GLN A 178 5.45 -4.39 -4.33
C GLN A 178 5.35 -5.71 -5.11
N HIS A 179 5.07 -5.66 -6.42
CA HIS A 179 5.08 -6.86 -7.26
C HIS A 179 6.48 -7.50 -7.31
N LEU A 180 7.52 -6.68 -7.47
CA LEU A 180 8.91 -7.16 -7.41
C LEU A 180 9.24 -7.82 -6.06
N ALA A 181 8.83 -7.20 -4.94
CA ALA A 181 9.04 -7.76 -3.61
C ALA A 181 8.34 -9.13 -3.46
N GLU A 182 7.08 -9.25 -3.89
CA GLU A 182 6.33 -10.51 -3.86
C GLU A 182 7.02 -11.63 -4.64
N GLN A 183 7.47 -11.34 -5.87
CA GLN A 183 8.21 -12.30 -6.71
C GLN A 183 9.46 -12.79 -6.01
N LEU A 184 10.28 -11.85 -5.50
CA LEU A 184 11.54 -12.19 -4.87
C LEU A 184 11.33 -12.99 -3.58
N LEU A 185 10.29 -12.68 -2.80
CA LEU A 185 9.93 -13.45 -1.61
C LEU A 185 9.60 -14.90 -1.96
N VAL A 186 8.75 -15.12 -2.98
CA VAL A 186 8.34 -16.46 -3.43
C VAL A 186 9.53 -17.24 -3.99
N GLN A 187 10.36 -16.60 -4.83
CA GLN A 187 11.46 -17.25 -5.52
C GLN A 187 12.64 -17.57 -4.58
N ARG A 188 13.01 -16.64 -3.68
CA ARG A 188 14.19 -16.78 -2.80
C ARG A 188 13.89 -17.56 -1.54
N PHE A 189 12.65 -17.52 -1.06
CA PHE A 189 12.24 -18.15 0.20
C PHE A 189 11.08 -19.14 0.03
N PRO A 190 11.20 -20.16 -0.85
CA PRO A 190 10.10 -21.08 -1.16
C PRO A 190 9.64 -21.95 0.02
N ARG A 191 10.44 -22.03 1.09
CA ARG A 191 10.13 -22.78 2.32
C ARG A 191 9.52 -21.91 3.43
N LEU A 192 9.44 -20.60 3.23
CA LEU A 192 8.87 -19.69 4.21
C LEU A 192 7.34 -19.90 4.25
N PRO A 193 6.71 -19.93 5.44
CA PRO A 193 5.25 -19.99 5.56
C PRO A 193 4.63 -18.64 5.20
N LEU A 194 4.79 -18.24 3.94
CA LEU A 194 4.53 -16.91 3.40
C LEU A 194 3.03 -16.73 3.11
N LEU A 195 2.45 -15.71 3.73
CA LEU A 195 1.16 -15.13 3.42
C LEU A 195 1.39 -13.73 2.86
N ILE A 196 0.96 -13.49 1.62
CA ILE A 196 0.95 -12.17 0.98
C ILE A 196 -0.46 -11.62 1.14
N VAL A 197 -0.60 -10.52 1.86
CA VAL A 197 -1.88 -9.81 2.03
C VAL A 197 -1.88 -8.61 1.11
N ARG A 198 -2.88 -8.48 0.26
CA ARG A 198 -3.04 -7.37 -0.69
C ARG A 198 -4.31 -6.58 -0.38
N PRO A 199 -4.23 -5.56 0.48
CA PRO A 199 -5.32 -4.61 0.65
C PRO A 199 -5.51 -3.77 -0.61
N SER A 200 -6.74 -3.41 -0.93
CA SER A 200 -7.08 -2.34 -1.87
C SER A 200 -6.84 -0.96 -1.22
N SER A 201 -7.63 0.07 -1.56
CA SER A 201 -7.54 1.34 -0.83
C SER A 201 -7.93 1.11 0.62
N VAL A 202 -7.03 1.42 1.56
CA VAL A 202 -7.34 1.26 2.98
C VAL A 202 -8.03 2.52 3.50
N GLY A 203 -9.26 2.37 3.97
CA GLY A 203 -10.08 3.42 4.57
C GLY A 203 -10.00 3.45 6.11
N PRO A 204 -10.63 4.46 6.75
CA PRO A 204 -10.68 4.56 8.21
C PRO A 204 -11.32 3.36 8.89
N ALA A 205 -10.91 3.07 10.14
CA ALA A 205 -11.49 1.96 10.89
C ALA A 205 -12.99 2.14 11.13
N LEU A 206 -13.73 1.04 11.14
CA LEU A 206 -15.13 1.05 11.59
C LEU A 206 -15.21 1.14 13.11
N GLU A 207 -14.38 0.37 13.81
CA GLU A 207 -14.46 0.21 15.26
C GLU A 207 -13.10 0.20 15.96
N VAL A 208 -12.07 -0.45 15.41
CA VAL A 208 -10.82 -0.70 16.16
C VAL A 208 -9.62 0.04 15.56
N PRO A 209 -8.89 0.84 16.35
CA PRO A 209 -9.00 1.12 17.78
C PRO A 209 -10.19 2.02 18.20
N PHE A 210 -10.73 2.80 17.26
CA PHE A 210 -11.99 3.54 17.35
C PHE A 210 -12.45 3.90 15.92
N SER A 211 -13.72 4.23 15.76
CA SER A 211 -14.28 4.66 14.47
C SER A 211 -13.52 5.86 13.90
N GLN A 212 -13.27 5.86 12.59
CA GLN A 212 -12.48 6.85 11.86
C GLN A 212 -10.97 6.85 12.14
N TYR A 213 -10.44 5.86 12.85
CA TYR A 213 -8.98 5.74 13.01
C TYR A 213 -8.30 5.50 11.65
N MET A 214 -7.48 6.47 11.23
CA MET A 214 -6.47 6.34 10.18
C MET A 214 -5.58 7.59 10.19
N PRO A 215 -4.24 7.47 10.11
CA PRO A 215 -3.39 8.63 9.86
C PRO A 215 -3.82 9.31 8.55
N GLN A 216 -3.99 10.64 8.56
CA GLN A 216 -4.54 11.38 7.41
C GLN A 216 -3.76 11.14 6.11
N ALA A 217 -2.43 11.09 6.18
CA ALA A 217 -1.56 10.81 5.03
C ALA A 217 -1.71 9.39 4.47
N SER A 218 -2.32 8.47 5.21
CA SER A 218 -2.47 7.04 4.87
C SER A 218 -3.88 6.69 4.39
N CYS A 219 -4.74 7.67 4.08
CA CYS A 219 -6.12 7.44 3.64
C CYS A 219 -6.37 7.98 2.22
N PRO A 220 -6.18 7.15 1.16
CA PRO A 220 -6.21 7.62 -0.23
C PRO A 220 -7.52 8.31 -0.62
N LEU A 221 -8.68 7.72 -0.27
CA LEU A 221 -9.96 8.27 -0.69
C LEU A 221 -10.42 9.45 0.18
N SER A 222 -9.94 9.59 1.43
CA SER A 222 -10.11 10.84 2.18
C SER A 222 -9.36 12.00 1.52
N ASN A 223 -8.17 11.72 0.98
CA ASN A 223 -7.42 12.71 0.22
C ASN A 223 -8.09 13.00 -1.14
N MET A 224 -8.79 12.03 -1.73
CA MET A 224 -9.61 12.26 -2.93
C MET A 224 -10.78 13.19 -2.62
N TYR A 225 -11.54 12.94 -1.54
CA TYR A 225 -12.59 13.85 -1.08
C TYR A 225 -12.04 15.28 -0.89
N ALA A 226 -10.90 15.44 -0.20
CA ALA A 226 -10.26 16.74 -0.01
C ALA A 226 -9.99 17.48 -1.33
N ARG A 227 -9.55 16.76 -2.37
CA ARG A 227 -9.30 17.32 -3.70
C ARG A 227 -10.58 17.66 -4.47
N LEU A 228 -11.63 16.85 -4.33
CA LEU A 228 -12.92 17.09 -4.97
C LEU A 228 -13.65 18.27 -4.32
N ILE A 229 -13.50 18.46 -3.01
CA ILE A 229 -14.07 19.59 -2.25
C ILE A 229 -13.34 20.91 -2.57
N TYR A 230 -12.09 20.83 -3.05
CA TYR A 230 -11.29 22.01 -3.33
C TYR A 230 -12.02 22.96 -4.31
N PRO A 231 -12.14 24.26 -3.99
CA PRO A 231 -13.00 25.19 -4.74
C PRO A 231 -12.33 25.68 -6.04
N THR A 232 -12.00 24.77 -6.96
CA THR A 232 -11.36 25.15 -8.23
C THR A 232 -12.31 25.76 -9.25
N GLY A 233 -13.64 25.61 -9.07
CA GLY A 233 -14.62 25.86 -10.11
C GLY A 233 -14.41 25.02 -11.37
N GLY A 234 -15.14 25.33 -12.45
CA GLY A 234 -15.00 24.65 -13.74
C GLY A 234 -15.54 23.21 -13.72
N ALA A 235 -14.84 22.30 -14.39
CA ALA A 235 -15.23 20.91 -14.52
C ALA A 235 -14.08 19.92 -14.32
N ASN A 236 -14.37 18.80 -13.67
CA ASN A 236 -13.55 17.59 -13.66
C ASN A 236 -14.08 16.66 -14.76
N THR A 237 -13.37 16.55 -15.88
CA THR A 237 -13.67 15.60 -16.94
C THR A 237 -13.10 14.22 -16.62
N TRP A 238 -13.96 13.20 -16.62
CA TRP A 238 -13.62 11.80 -16.36
C TRP A 238 -13.81 10.99 -17.64
N HIS A 239 -12.80 10.21 -18.03
CA HIS A 239 -12.96 9.28 -19.14
C HIS A 239 -13.68 8.03 -18.67
N VAL A 240 -14.64 7.57 -19.48
CA VAL A 240 -15.41 6.36 -19.24
C VAL A 240 -15.46 5.52 -20.52
N PRO A 241 -15.66 4.19 -20.42
CA PRO A 241 -15.81 3.33 -21.59
C PRO A 241 -17.02 3.74 -22.46
N ASP A 242 -16.99 3.38 -23.74
CA ASP A 242 -18.13 3.56 -24.64
C ASP A 242 -19.38 2.86 -24.09
N GLY A 243 -20.49 3.59 -24.04
CA GLY A 243 -21.76 3.11 -23.48
C GLY A 243 -21.91 3.29 -21.97
N VAL A 244 -20.87 3.78 -21.28
CA VAL A 244 -20.94 4.21 -19.87
C VAL A 244 -21.12 5.72 -19.82
N SER A 245 -21.99 6.21 -18.94
CA SER A 245 -22.34 7.63 -18.83
C SER A 245 -22.08 8.25 -17.45
N SER A 246 -21.52 7.49 -16.51
CA SER A 246 -21.27 7.92 -15.13
C SER A 246 -20.07 7.20 -14.51
N GLY A 247 -19.74 7.50 -13.26
CA GLY A 247 -18.68 6.83 -12.49
C GLY A 247 -19.17 5.51 -11.90
N SER A 248 -19.64 4.59 -12.75
CA SER A 248 -20.22 3.32 -12.31
C SER A 248 -19.17 2.27 -11.90
N ASN A 249 -17.89 2.53 -12.12
CA ASN A 249 -16.80 1.63 -11.74
C ASN A 249 -16.62 1.59 -10.21
N ILE A 250 -16.22 0.42 -9.70
CA ILE A 250 -15.96 0.22 -8.27
C ILE A 250 -14.71 0.99 -7.86
N LEU A 251 -14.86 1.88 -6.90
CA LEU A 251 -13.75 2.54 -6.23
C LEU A 251 -13.42 1.73 -4.97
N ASP A 252 -12.59 0.70 -5.16
CA ASP A 252 -12.41 -0.33 -4.12
C ASP A 252 -11.71 0.25 -2.87
N GLU A 253 -12.43 0.19 -1.74
CA GLU A 253 -11.96 0.58 -0.42
C GLU A 253 -12.38 -0.44 0.64
N ILE A 254 -11.48 -0.70 1.58
CA ILE A 254 -11.70 -1.57 2.73
C ILE A 254 -11.26 -0.88 4.04
N PRO A 255 -12.07 -0.89 5.10
CA PRO A 255 -11.68 -0.35 6.40
C PRO A 255 -10.44 -1.05 6.98
N VAL A 256 -9.54 -0.28 7.58
CA VAL A 256 -8.24 -0.77 8.09
C VAL A 256 -8.36 -1.90 9.12
N ASP A 257 -9.40 -1.89 9.93
CA ASP A 257 -9.66 -2.91 10.94
C ASP A 257 -10.22 -4.21 10.36
N ILE A 258 -10.99 -4.14 9.27
CA ILE A 258 -11.41 -5.32 8.49
C ILE A 258 -10.19 -5.96 7.82
N VAL A 259 -9.27 -5.17 7.27
CA VAL A 259 -7.98 -5.68 6.75
C VAL A 259 -7.19 -6.40 7.84
N ALA A 260 -7.07 -5.78 9.02
CA ALA A 260 -6.35 -6.36 10.14
C ALA A 260 -7.01 -7.66 10.64
N ASN A 261 -8.35 -7.67 10.73
CA ASN A 261 -9.14 -8.84 11.11
C ASN A 261 -8.92 -10.02 10.16
N MET A 262 -9.13 -9.79 8.87
CA MET A 262 -8.94 -10.80 7.82
C MET A 262 -7.52 -11.37 7.88
N MET A 263 -6.51 -10.50 7.93
CA MET A 263 -5.11 -10.92 8.00
C MET A 263 -4.86 -11.82 9.21
N LEU A 264 -5.25 -11.38 10.41
CA LEU A 264 -4.98 -12.11 11.66
C LEU A 264 -5.74 -13.44 11.75
N GLN A 265 -6.95 -13.52 11.16
CA GLN A 265 -7.64 -14.80 10.99
C GLN A 265 -6.87 -15.76 10.07
N HIS A 266 -6.35 -15.28 8.92
CA HIS A 266 -5.52 -16.11 8.04
C HIS A 266 -4.21 -16.55 8.69
N VAL A 267 -3.58 -15.71 9.51
CA VAL A 267 -2.42 -16.07 10.34
C VAL A 267 -2.77 -17.25 11.24
N CYS A 268 -3.88 -17.17 12.00
CA CYS A 268 -4.34 -18.24 12.88
C CYS A 268 -4.61 -19.53 12.10
N ARG A 269 -5.32 -19.44 10.98
CA ARG A 269 -5.71 -20.59 10.14
C ARG A 269 -4.54 -21.22 9.38
N GLY A 270 -3.41 -20.54 9.26
CA GLY A 270 -2.26 -21.06 8.51
C GLY A 270 -2.40 -21.01 7.01
N THR A 271 -3.07 -19.97 6.54
CA THR A 271 -3.13 -19.69 5.11
C THR A 271 -1.74 -19.28 4.61
N ALA A 272 -1.37 -19.79 3.43
CA ALA A 272 -0.18 -19.41 2.68
C ALA A 272 -0.56 -18.95 1.27
N GLY A 273 0.33 -18.25 0.57
CA GLY A 273 0.07 -17.65 -0.74
C GLY A 273 -0.60 -16.28 -0.63
N VAL A 274 -1.34 -15.88 -1.66
CA VAL A 274 -1.93 -14.53 -1.76
C VAL A 274 -3.36 -14.50 -1.23
N VAL A 275 -3.71 -13.47 -0.47
CA VAL A 275 -5.10 -13.12 -0.15
C VAL A 275 -5.35 -11.65 -0.43
N HIS A 276 -6.54 -11.31 -0.93
CA HIS A 276 -6.96 -9.93 -1.15
C HIS A 276 -7.79 -9.41 0.02
N ALA A 277 -7.63 -8.13 0.34
CA ALA A 277 -8.52 -7.38 1.22
C ALA A 277 -9.18 -6.30 0.37
N GLY A 278 -10.35 -6.61 -0.19
CA GLY A 278 -11.10 -5.71 -1.06
C GLY A 278 -12.50 -5.42 -0.51
N SER A 279 -13.20 -4.50 -1.17
CA SER A 279 -14.53 -4.04 -0.78
C SER A 279 -15.60 -5.14 -0.73
N GLU A 280 -15.38 -6.29 -1.39
CA GLU A 280 -16.22 -7.50 -1.24
C GLU A 280 -16.31 -8.02 0.20
N LEU A 281 -15.29 -7.78 1.03
CA LEU A 281 -15.32 -8.12 2.47
C LEU A 281 -16.00 -7.04 3.31
N TYR A 282 -16.50 -5.98 2.67
CA TYR A 282 -17.16 -4.84 3.28
C TYR A 282 -18.36 -4.43 2.41
N ILE A 283 -18.37 -3.20 1.86
CA ILE A 283 -19.41 -2.63 1.02
C ILE A 283 -18.74 -2.09 -0.25
N PRO A 284 -18.94 -2.72 -1.41
CA PRO A 284 -18.50 -2.17 -2.69
C PRO A 284 -19.22 -0.85 -2.98
N ARG A 285 -18.44 0.19 -3.33
CA ARG A 285 -18.96 1.52 -3.67
C ARG A 285 -18.36 1.98 -4.99
N THR A 286 -19.17 2.65 -5.80
CA THR A 286 -18.75 3.21 -7.09
C THR A 286 -18.31 4.66 -6.96
N LEU A 287 -17.62 5.22 -7.95
CA LEU A 287 -17.30 6.65 -7.97
C LEU A 287 -18.56 7.52 -7.83
N ASP A 288 -19.69 7.13 -8.44
CA ASP A 288 -20.97 7.84 -8.30
C ASP A 288 -21.43 7.93 -6.83
N HIS A 289 -21.25 6.87 -6.04
CA HIS A 289 -21.56 6.91 -4.60
C HIS A 289 -20.68 7.94 -3.87
N PHE A 290 -19.39 7.99 -4.17
CA PHE A 290 -18.47 8.98 -3.58
C PHE A 290 -18.83 10.41 -3.99
N LEU A 291 -19.29 10.63 -5.22
CA LEU A 291 -19.75 11.94 -5.67
C LEU A 291 -21.08 12.34 -5.01
N ALA A 292 -21.98 11.39 -4.80
CA ALA A 292 -23.24 11.62 -4.08
C ALA A 292 -23.00 12.04 -2.62
N ASP A 293 -22.01 11.44 -1.94
CA ASP A 293 -21.64 11.82 -0.58
C ASP A 293 -21.25 13.30 -0.47
N LEU A 294 -20.58 13.83 -1.50
CA LEU A 294 -20.20 15.24 -1.56
C LEU A 294 -21.43 16.13 -1.68
N GLU A 295 -22.39 15.75 -2.52
CA GLU A 295 -23.65 16.48 -2.68
C GLU A 295 -24.51 16.45 -1.42
N GLU A 296 -24.45 15.36 -0.64
CA GLU A 296 -25.21 15.21 0.59
C GLU A 296 -24.59 15.95 1.77
N HIS A 297 -23.29 15.76 2.01
CA HIS A 297 -22.66 16.12 3.30
C HIS A 297 -21.79 17.38 3.25
N VAL A 298 -21.38 17.86 2.07
CA VAL A 298 -20.53 19.07 1.96
C VAL A 298 -21.41 20.33 1.90
N PRO A 299 -21.23 21.36 2.73
CA PRO A 299 -22.10 22.55 2.74
C PRO A 299 -22.22 23.28 1.39
N ASP A 300 -23.41 23.87 1.13
CA ASP A 300 -23.74 24.59 -0.11
C ASP A 300 -22.76 25.70 -0.51
N GLU A 301 -22.13 26.36 0.46
CA GLU A 301 -21.13 27.40 0.20
C GLU A 301 -19.87 26.85 -0.47
N TRP A 302 -19.50 25.60 -0.17
CA TRP A 302 -18.39 24.89 -0.79
C TRP A 302 -18.82 24.27 -2.11
N ARG A 303 -19.96 23.56 -2.13
CA ARG A 303 -20.47 22.88 -3.34
C ARG A 303 -20.58 23.80 -4.55
N ARG A 304 -21.06 25.04 -4.35
CA ARG A 304 -21.17 26.04 -5.44
C ARG A 304 -19.83 26.48 -6.03
N LYS A 305 -18.72 26.28 -5.30
CA LYS A 305 -17.36 26.64 -5.72
C LYS A 305 -16.54 25.43 -6.20
N MET A 306 -17.04 24.21 -5.99
CA MET A 306 -16.40 22.97 -6.47
C MET A 306 -16.48 22.85 -8.00
N ALA A 307 -15.56 22.08 -8.57
CA ALA A 307 -15.65 21.69 -9.98
C ALA A 307 -16.82 20.72 -10.21
N LYS A 308 -17.54 20.89 -11.32
CA LYS A 308 -18.59 19.95 -11.74
C LYS A 308 -17.99 18.69 -12.34
N ASN A 309 -18.46 17.51 -11.96
CA ASN A 309 -18.00 16.26 -12.54
C ASN A 309 -18.72 15.99 -13.86
N VAL A 310 -17.96 15.74 -14.93
CA VAL A 310 -18.45 15.48 -16.29
C VAL A 310 -17.82 14.19 -16.79
N PHE A 311 -18.64 13.25 -17.25
CA PHE A 311 -18.18 11.97 -17.79
C PHE A 311 -18.26 11.99 -19.31
N THR A 312 -17.24 11.46 -19.98
CA THR A 312 -17.17 11.42 -21.44
C THR A 312 -16.44 10.19 -21.95
N ALA A 313 -16.94 9.61 -23.05
CA ALA A 313 -16.23 8.60 -23.81
C ALA A 313 -15.28 9.21 -24.86
N ASP A 314 -15.38 10.52 -25.10
CA ASP A 314 -14.52 11.26 -26.03
C ASP A 314 -13.12 11.46 -25.45
N LEU A 315 -12.21 10.56 -25.81
CA LEU A 315 -10.82 10.56 -25.37
C LEU A 315 -10.00 11.75 -25.89
N SER A 316 -10.53 12.55 -26.84
CA SER A 316 -9.87 13.78 -27.28
C SER A 316 -9.93 14.89 -26.22
N GLN A 317 -10.90 14.82 -25.31
CA GLN A 317 -10.99 15.74 -24.19
C GLN A 317 -9.96 15.41 -23.12
N ARG A 318 -9.39 16.45 -22.50
CA ARG A 318 -8.38 16.27 -21.47
C ARG A 318 -9.00 15.68 -20.20
N GLN A 319 -8.52 14.51 -19.78
CA GLN A 319 -8.87 13.92 -18.49
C GLN A 319 -8.39 14.78 -17.32
N CYS A 320 -9.22 14.88 -16.28
CA CYS A 320 -8.91 15.66 -15.10
C CYS A 320 -7.70 15.10 -14.34
N LYS A 321 -7.00 15.98 -13.60
CA LYS A 321 -5.81 15.61 -12.84
C LYS A 321 -6.12 14.60 -11.73
N ILE A 322 -7.35 14.60 -11.20
CA ILE A 322 -7.76 13.66 -10.16
C ILE A 322 -7.83 12.26 -10.76
N ALA A 323 -8.53 12.07 -11.88
CA ALA A 323 -8.61 10.80 -12.61
C ALA A 323 -7.23 10.24 -13.02
N ASN A 324 -6.35 11.10 -13.56
CA ASN A 324 -4.99 10.67 -13.93
C ASN A 324 -4.16 10.23 -12.71
N PHE A 325 -4.39 10.84 -11.55
CA PHE A 325 -3.66 10.52 -10.34
C PHE A 325 -4.22 9.28 -9.62
N TYR A 326 -5.54 9.24 -9.44
CA TYR A 326 -6.27 8.11 -8.87
C TYR A 326 -6.72 7.19 -9.99
N ARG A 327 -5.80 6.49 -10.68
CA ARG A 327 -6.19 5.63 -11.83
C ARG A 327 -7.27 4.60 -11.48
N VAL A 328 -7.37 4.14 -10.23
CA VAL A 328 -8.51 3.34 -9.75
C VAL A 328 -9.90 3.95 -10.06
N THR A 329 -10.01 5.28 -10.13
CA THR A 329 -11.26 5.99 -10.47
C THR A 329 -11.66 5.85 -11.94
N THR A 330 -10.79 5.33 -12.79
CA THR A 330 -11.02 5.12 -14.22
C THR A 330 -10.73 3.70 -14.67
N ARG A 331 -10.72 2.76 -13.71
CA ARG A 331 -10.50 1.33 -13.91
C ARG A 331 -11.64 0.56 -13.27
N ASP A 332 -11.89 -0.63 -13.81
CA ASP A 332 -12.94 -1.54 -13.35
C ASP A 332 -12.31 -2.87 -12.92
N TRP A 333 -11.38 -2.79 -11.98
CA TRP A 333 -10.76 -3.97 -11.39
C TRP A 333 -11.67 -4.58 -10.32
N TRP A 334 -11.85 -5.89 -10.43
CA TRP A 334 -12.54 -6.69 -9.44
C TRP A 334 -11.53 -7.54 -8.67
N PHE A 335 -11.19 -7.10 -7.46
CA PHE A 335 -10.30 -7.85 -6.57
C PHE A 335 -11.06 -8.99 -5.89
N CYS A 336 -10.85 -10.22 -6.37
CA CYS A 336 -11.46 -11.43 -5.82
C CYS A 336 -11.02 -11.68 -4.37
N THR A 337 -11.96 -11.94 -3.47
CA THR A 337 -11.70 -12.23 -2.04
C THR A 337 -12.15 -13.64 -1.61
N LEU A 338 -12.29 -14.56 -2.56
CA LEU A 338 -12.86 -15.90 -2.34
C LEU A 338 -12.13 -16.72 -1.26
N ARG A 339 -10.81 -16.56 -1.10
CA ARG A 339 -10.07 -17.26 -0.04
C ARG A 339 -10.46 -16.81 1.36
N SER A 340 -11.06 -15.64 1.50
CA SER A 340 -11.57 -15.09 2.76
C SER A 340 -13.06 -15.37 2.99
N ALA A 341 -13.79 -15.97 2.03
CA ALA A 341 -15.23 -16.21 2.13
C ALA A 341 -15.66 -17.10 3.33
N GLY A 342 -14.76 -17.96 3.81
CA GLY A 342 -15.00 -18.82 4.97
C GLY A 342 -14.53 -18.26 6.31
N LEU A 343 -14.05 -17.01 6.36
CA LEU A 343 -13.61 -16.36 7.58
C LEU A 343 -14.78 -16.03 8.51
N ASP A 344 -14.47 -15.85 9.79
CA ASP A 344 -15.47 -15.63 10.83
C ASP A 344 -16.05 -14.22 10.70
N SER A 345 -17.39 -14.14 10.63
CA SER A 345 -18.11 -12.88 10.50
C SER A 345 -18.27 -12.15 11.84
N THR A 346 -18.16 -12.86 12.97
CA THR A 346 -18.37 -12.34 14.32
C THR A 346 -17.12 -12.52 15.19
N GLY A 347 -17.17 -12.03 16.43
CA GLY A 347 -16.11 -12.22 17.41
C GLY A 347 -15.01 -11.14 17.35
N PRO A 348 -13.90 -11.34 18.07
CA PRO A 348 -12.86 -10.31 18.26
C PRO A 348 -12.16 -9.89 16.96
N LEU A 349 -12.25 -10.73 15.91
CA LEU A 349 -11.75 -10.44 14.57
C LEU A 349 -12.85 -10.60 13.51
N GLY A 350 -14.13 -10.44 13.86
CA GLY A 350 -15.24 -10.58 12.93
C GLY A 350 -15.12 -9.66 11.72
N LEU A 351 -15.51 -10.15 10.54
CA LEU A 351 -15.54 -9.33 9.31
C LEU A 351 -16.89 -8.63 9.07
N SER A 352 -17.95 -9.03 9.77
CA SER A 352 -19.25 -8.37 9.62
C SER A 352 -19.17 -6.96 10.20
N PRO A 353 -19.63 -5.94 9.46
CA PRO A 353 -19.71 -4.58 9.96
C PRO A 353 -20.93 -4.42 10.90
N GLN A 354 -21.08 -5.26 11.92
CA GLN A 354 -22.25 -5.25 12.81
C GLN A 354 -22.49 -3.85 13.39
N ASP A 355 -23.73 -3.38 13.37
CA ASP A 355 -24.14 -2.04 13.80
C ASP A 355 -23.49 -0.84 13.07
N HIS A 356 -22.82 -1.09 11.94
CA HIS A 356 -22.27 -0.05 11.08
C HIS A 356 -23.37 0.67 10.28
N ASP A 357 -23.41 2.00 10.40
CA ASP A 357 -24.19 2.89 9.55
C ASP A 357 -23.27 3.57 8.51
N PRO A 358 -23.35 3.19 7.22
CA PRO A 358 -22.52 3.78 6.17
C PRO A 358 -22.69 5.28 6.02
N ASP A 359 -23.90 5.82 6.21
CA ASP A 359 -24.16 7.25 6.05
C ASP A 359 -23.49 8.05 7.16
N THR A 360 -23.72 7.65 8.42
CA THR A 360 -23.05 8.26 9.57
C THR A 360 -21.52 8.17 9.45
N TYR A 361 -20.99 7.03 9.01
CA TYR A 361 -19.56 6.84 8.80
C TYR A 361 -18.99 7.80 7.74
N VAL A 362 -19.67 7.96 6.60
CA VAL A 362 -19.27 8.88 5.53
C VAL A 362 -19.37 10.34 5.98
N ARG A 363 -20.47 10.71 6.65
CA ARG A 363 -20.68 12.06 7.20
C ARG A 363 -19.55 12.46 8.14
N ASP A 364 -19.20 11.60 9.08
CA ASP A 364 -18.15 11.87 10.07
C ASP A 364 -16.77 11.96 9.40
N ARG A 365 -16.52 11.12 8.39
CA ARG A 365 -15.31 11.16 7.56
C ARG A 365 -15.19 12.48 6.81
N LEU A 366 -16.25 12.92 6.12
CA LEU A 366 -16.26 14.19 5.37
C LEU A 366 -16.11 15.39 6.31
N ALA A 367 -16.72 15.36 7.49
CA ALA A 367 -16.51 16.39 8.52
C ALA A 367 -15.04 16.47 8.96
N GLN A 368 -14.34 15.33 9.12
CA GLN A 368 -12.89 15.32 9.40
C GLN A 368 -12.07 15.89 8.24
N VAL A 369 -12.37 15.48 7.01
CA VAL A 369 -11.70 16.01 5.80
C VAL A 369 -11.86 17.52 5.74
N MET A 370 -13.07 18.03 5.90
CA MET A 370 -13.36 19.47 5.88
C MET A 370 -12.62 20.23 6.99
N ARG A 371 -12.53 19.69 8.21
CA ARG A 371 -11.78 20.32 9.31
C ARG A 371 -10.29 20.48 9.00
N SER A 372 -9.75 19.64 8.11
CA SER A 372 -8.35 19.71 7.69
C SER A 372 -8.09 20.70 6.55
N LEU A 373 -9.14 21.17 5.87
CA LEU A 373 -9.01 22.13 4.78
C LEU A 373 -8.82 23.56 5.34
N PRO A 374 -7.91 24.37 4.77
CA PRO A 374 -7.74 25.76 5.21
C PRO A 374 -9.01 26.60 4.99
N LYS A 375 -9.44 27.31 6.04
CA LYS A 375 -10.74 28.05 6.05
C LYS A 375 -10.72 29.33 5.21
N ASP A 376 -9.55 29.88 4.96
CA ASP A 376 -9.29 31.04 4.12
C ASP A 376 -9.50 30.78 2.63
N MET A 377 -9.51 29.51 2.19
CA MET A 377 -9.72 29.15 0.78
C MET A 377 -11.08 29.58 0.23
N LEU A 378 -12.11 29.65 1.07
CA LEU A 378 -13.41 30.18 0.65
C LEU A 378 -13.37 31.68 0.31
N ARG A 379 -12.48 32.44 0.96
CA ARG A 379 -12.39 33.91 0.86
C ARG A 379 -11.53 34.36 -0.32
N GLU A 380 -10.49 33.61 -0.68
CA GLU A 380 -9.62 33.96 -1.81
C GLU A 380 -10.34 33.87 -3.17
N CYS A 381 -11.38 33.05 -3.29
CA CYS A 381 -12.15 32.86 -4.52
C CYS A 381 -13.11 34.03 -4.86
N GLU A 382 -13.37 34.95 -3.94
CA GLU A 382 -14.41 36.00 -4.10
C GLU A 382 -13.89 37.31 -4.73
N GLY A 383 -12.58 37.48 -4.91
CA GLY A 383 -12.01 38.80 -5.20
C GLY A 383 -11.21 38.97 -6.50
N LYS A 384 -10.72 37.89 -7.13
CA LYS A 384 -9.86 38.00 -8.32
C LYS A 384 -10.06 36.78 -9.21
N GLY A 385 -10.19 37.00 -10.53
CA GLY A 385 -10.01 35.94 -11.52
C GLY A 385 -8.63 35.32 -11.29
N LEU A 386 -8.62 34.14 -10.70
CA LEU A 386 -7.47 33.66 -9.95
C LEU A 386 -6.50 32.90 -10.86
N ALA A 387 -5.60 33.63 -11.51
CA ALA A 387 -4.25 33.13 -11.71
C ALA A 387 -3.50 33.31 -10.37
N LEU A 388 -3.67 32.37 -9.43
CA LEU A 388 -2.82 32.30 -8.23
C LEU A 388 -1.89 31.10 -8.28
N LYS A 389 -0.63 31.44 -8.00
CA LYS A 389 0.52 30.56 -7.89
C LYS A 389 0.18 29.37 -7.00
N ALA A 390 0.28 28.18 -7.56
CA ALA A 390 0.18 26.87 -6.90
C ALA A 390 1.29 26.62 -5.85
N SER A 391 1.83 27.65 -5.21
CA SER A 391 3.06 27.60 -4.41
C SER A 391 2.85 27.78 -2.90
N SER A 392 1.65 28.07 -2.40
CA SER A 392 1.51 28.47 -0.99
C SER A 392 0.40 27.81 -0.15
N VAL A 393 -0.49 26.99 -0.71
CA VAL A 393 -1.55 26.35 0.11
C VAL A 393 -1.59 24.83 -0.05
N LEU A 394 -0.82 24.29 -0.98
CA LEU A 394 -0.63 22.87 -1.21
C LEU A 394 0.61 22.82 -2.11
N ASN A 395 1.79 22.51 -1.56
CA ASN A 395 2.97 22.18 -2.37
C ASN A 395 2.56 20.92 -3.18
N VAL A 396 1.99 21.12 -4.38
CA VAL A 396 1.45 20.10 -5.28
C VAL A 396 2.19 20.15 -6.62
N SER A 397 3.48 20.43 -6.56
CA SER A 397 4.49 19.92 -7.51
C SER A 397 4.94 18.51 -7.12
N GLN A 398 4.03 17.78 -6.50
CA GLN A 398 4.32 16.78 -5.51
C GLN A 398 3.21 15.73 -5.71
N LEU A 399 3.49 14.59 -6.36
CA LEU A 399 2.82 13.27 -6.20
C LEU A 399 2.85 12.48 -7.54
N ILE A 400 3.79 11.55 -7.77
CA ILE A 400 3.63 10.52 -8.82
C ILE A 400 4.21 9.16 -8.39
N VAL A 401 3.39 8.13 -8.67
CA VAL A 401 3.53 6.66 -8.69
C VAL A 401 3.81 5.95 -7.37
N LEU A 402 2.80 5.22 -6.86
CA LEU A 402 2.98 3.80 -6.44
C LEU A 402 1.73 3.11 -5.89
N TRP A 403 0.57 3.75 -5.75
CA TRP A 403 -0.53 3.10 -5.01
C TRP A 403 -1.91 3.09 -5.66
N LEU A 404 -2.10 3.63 -6.86
CA LEU A 404 -3.43 3.63 -7.52
C LEU A 404 -3.38 3.28 -9.01
N GLY A 405 -2.25 2.71 -9.47
CA GLY A 405 -2.07 2.26 -10.84
C GLY A 405 -1.44 3.26 -11.81
N ALA A 406 -0.95 4.44 -11.42
CA ALA A 406 -0.25 5.39 -12.33
C ALA A 406 0.87 4.71 -13.15
N GLY A 407 0.85 4.84 -14.49
CA GLY A 407 1.88 4.31 -15.41
C GLY A 407 3.16 5.17 -15.42
N TRP A 408 4.32 4.59 -15.73
CA TRP A 408 5.63 5.26 -15.66
C TRP A 408 6.06 5.94 -16.98
N GLU A 409 5.18 6.72 -17.61
CA GLU A 409 5.51 7.34 -18.91
C GLU A 409 6.51 8.52 -18.83
N GLU A 410 6.95 8.93 -17.63
CA GLU A 410 7.85 10.09 -17.43
C GLU A 410 9.20 9.79 -16.74
N VAL A 411 9.60 8.52 -16.57
CA VAL A 411 10.93 8.20 -15.98
C VAL A 411 12.00 8.07 -17.07
N PRO A 412 13.06 8.91 -17.07
CA PRO A 412 14.12 8.81 -18.07
C PRO A 412 14.78 7.43 -18.06
N GLN A 413 14.93 6.80 -19.23
CA GLN A 413 15.49 5.43 -19.41
C GLN A 413 16.83 5.20 -18.70
N GLU A 414 17.62 6.25 -18.47
CA GLU A 414 18.88 6.20 -17.71
C GLU A 414 18.68 5.69 -16.26
N ARG A 415 17.49 5.86 -15.67
CA ARG A 415 17.16 5.37 -14.32
C ARG A 415 16.78 3.89 -14.25
N LEU A 416 16.36 3.28 -15.36
CA LEU A 416 16.11 1.83 -15.46
C LEU A 416 17.43 1.04 -15.49
N ALA A 417 18.48 1.58 -16.11
CA ALA A 417 19.82 1.00 -16.08
C ALA A 417 20.39 0.94 -14.65
N SER A 418 20.14 1.97 -13.83
CA SER A 418 20.52 1.97 -12.40
C SER A 418 19.76 0.92 -11.59
N LEU A 419 18.50 0.64 -11.94
CA LEU A 419 17.70 -0.43 -11.35
C LEU A 419 18.32 -1.80 -11.66
N LEU A 420 18.74 -2.01 -12.91
CA LEU A 420 19.42 -3.24 -13.32
C LEU A 420 20.75 -3.41 -12.59
N VAL A 421 21.56 -2.36 -12.44
CA VAL A 421 22.83 -2.41 -11.71
C VAL A 421 22.63 -2.70 -10.23
N LEU A 422 21.65 -2.07 -9.56
CA LEU A 422 21.33 -2.36 -8.15
C LEU A 422 20.80 -3.77 -7.94
N VAL A 423 20.00 -4.27 -8.88
CA VAL A 423 19.52 -5.65 -8.89
C VAL A 423 20.71 -6.59 -9.14
N LEU A 424 21.63 -6.29 -10.05
CA LEU A 424 22.80 -7.14 -10.31
C LEU A 424 23.82 -7.13 -9.16
N ASP A 425 24.15 -5.98 -8.57
CA ASP A 425 25.05 -5.86 -7.40
C ASP A 425 24.51 -6.64 -6.20
N PHE A 426 23.19 -6.57 -5.96
CA PHE A 426 22.53 -7.33 -4.89
C PHE A 426 22.46 -8.83 -5.17
N PHE A 427 22.43 -9.24 -6.44
CA PHE A 427 22.32 -10.66 -6.83
C PHE A 427 23.67 -11.39 -6.89
N TYR A 428 24.79 -10.70 -7.15
CA TYR A 428 26.08 -11.34 -7.47
C TYR A 428 27.27 -10.88 -6.60
N GLY A 429 27.13 -9.84 -5.78
CA GLY A 429 28.19 -9.33 -4.91
C GLY A 429 29.25 -8.49 -5.66
N PRO A 430 29.98 -7.60 -4.94
CA PRO A 430 30.82 -6.56 -5.56
C PRO A 430 32.05 -7.08 -6.32
N GLU A 431 32.42 -8.37 -6.17
CA GLU A 431 33.59 -8.95 -6.83
C GLU A 431 33.28 -9.66 -8.17
N GLN A 432 32.02 -9.74 -8.59
CA GLN A 432 31.62 -10.51 -9.80
C GLN A 432 31.04 -9.68 -10.96
N VAL A 433 30.93 -8.36 -10.83
CA VAL A 433 30.51 -7.49 -11.94
C VAL A 433 31.75 -7.10 -12.76
N LEU A 434 31.99 -7.83 -13.85
CA LEU A 434 32.93 -7.39 -14.89
C LEU A 434 32.33 -6.18 -15.63
N ASP A 435 33.11 -5.09 -15.61
CA ASP A 435 32.94 -3.80 -16.26
C ASP A 435 31.90 -3.78 -17.41
N VAL A 436 30.68 -3.35 -17.10
CA VAL A 436 29.58 -3.23 -18.08
C VAL A 436 29.74 -1.90 -18.81
N GLY A 437 30.62 -1.85 -19.80
CA GLY A 437 30.87 -0.67 -20.62
C GLY A 437 29.66 -0.27 -21.49
N ALA A 438 28.72 0.50 -20.93
CA ALA A 438 27.67 1.16 -21.68
C ALA A 438 28.15 2.56 -22.13
N SER A 439 28.14 2.84 -23.44
CA SER A 439 28.43 4.17 -23.98
C SER A 439 27.18 4.76 -24.64
N VAL A 440 26.77 5.95 -24.20
CA VAL A 440 25.64 6.72 -24.76
C VAL A 440 26.22 7.75 -25.72
N VAL A 441 25.96 7.62 -27.02
CA VAL A 441 26.39 8.60 -28.04
C VAL A 441 25.20 9.49 -28.43
N PRO A 442 25.25 10.82 -28.22
CA PRO A 442 24.17 11.71 -28.62
C PRO A 442 24.19 11.92 -30.14
N ARG A 443 23.04 11.81 -30.82
CA ARG A 443 22.85 12.39 -32.16
C ARG A 443 21.87 13.55 -32.11
N ARG A 444 22.16 14.58 -32.92
CA ARG A 444 21.31 15.77 -33.15
C ARG A 444 20.04 15.35 -33.90
N CYS A 445 19.04 14.86 -33.17
CA CYS A 445 17.59 14.85 -33.47
C CYS A 445 16.92 13.82 -32.56
N GLY A 446 16.74 14.15 -31.26
CA GLY A 446 15.69 13.60 -30.39
C GLY A 446 15.56 12.08 -30.18
N ALA A 447 16.44 11.24 -30.71
CA ALA A 447 16.42 9.79 -30.53
C ALA A 447 17.77 9.31 -29.97
N PHE A 448 17.75 8.65 -28.83
CA PHE A 448 18.91 7.96 -28.25
C PHE A 448 18.85 6.48 -28.62
N HIS A 449 19.97 5.94 -29.09
CA HIS A 449 20.12 4.53 -29.39
C HIS A 449 21.04 3.92 -28.33
N VAL A 450 20.51 3.02 -27.50
CA VAL A 450 21.34 2.19 -26.62
C VAL A 450 21.73 0.95 -27.43
N SER A 451 23.00 0.87 -27.86
CA SER A 451 23.53 -0.33 -28.49
C SER A 451 24.26 -1.18 -27.44
N TYR A 452 23.76 -2.39 -27.18
CA TYR A 452 24.55 -3.41 -26.51
C TYR A 452 25.36 -4.14 -27.60
N GLY A 453 26.69 -4.06 -27.51
CA GLY A 453 27.56 -4.81 -28.39
C GLY A 453 27.53 -6.30 -28.06
N GLY A 454 26.75 -7.08 -28.82
CA GLY A 454 26.84 -8.54 -28.89
C GLY A 454 25.84 -9.32 -28.02
N SER A 455 25.48 -10.52 -28.48
CA SER A 455 24.69 -11.49 -27.72
C SER A 455 25.51 -11.99 -26.52
N GLN A 456 25.09 -11.66 -25.30
CA GLN A 456 25.73 -12.21 -24.10
C GLN A 456 25.00 -13.45 -23.60
N THR A 457 25.79 -14.45 -23.24
CA THR A 457 25.33 -15.75 -22.74
C THR A 457 25.89 -15.92 -21.33
N PHE A 458 25.00 -16.12 -20.35
CA PHE A 458 25.39 -16.35 -18.96
C PHE A 458 25.27 -17.84 -18.62
N HIS A 459 26.24 -18.38 -17.89
CA HIS A 459 26.24 -19.76 -17.44
C HIS A 459 26.20 -19.84 -15.90
N HIS A 460 25.14 -20.43 -15.34
CA HIS A 460 25.09 -20.78 -13.92
C HIS A 460 24.30 -22.08 -13.74
N HIS A 461 24.93 -23.09 -13.09
CA HIS A 461 24.33 -24.40 -12.79
C HIS A 461 23.53 -25.06 -13.93
N GLY A 462 24.07 -25.05 -15.14
CA GLY A 462 23.48 -25.75 -16.29
C GLY A 462 22.30 -25.04 -16.96
N VAL A 463 21.88 -23.86 -16.48
CA VAL A 463 20.87 -23.03 -17.14
C VAL A 463 21.56 -21.94 -17.95
N GLN A 464 21.24 -21.88 -19.25
CA GLN A 464 21.76 -20.91 -20.20
C GLN A 464 20.70 -19.82 -20.43
N LEU A 465 20.96 -18.60 -20.00
CA LEU A 465 20.09 -17.45 -20.28
C LEU A 465 20.66 -16.63 -21.43
N ARG A 466 19.84 -16.43 -22.47
CA ARG A 466 20.18 -15.68 -23.69
C ARG A 466 19.32 -14.42 -23.74
N LEU A 467 19.94 -13.25 -23.62
CA LEU A 467 19.27 -11.97 -23.89
C LEU A 467 19.25 -11.76 -25.40
N GLN A 468 18.05 -11.79 -26.01
CA GLN A 468 17.85 -11.45 -27.42
C GLN A 468 17.23 -10.07 -27.57
N GLN A 469 17.73 -9.34 -28.57
CA GLN A 469 17.22 -8.03 -28.98
C GLN A 469 15.83 -8.21 -29.59
N VAL A 470 14.78 -7.72 -28.93
CA VAL A 470 13.43 -7.69 -29.53
C VAL A 470 13.33 -6.40 -30.36
N HIS A 471 13.37 -6.53 -31.68
CA HIS A 471 12.96 -5.45 -32.58
C HIS A 471 11.43 -5.43 -32.67
N GLN A 472 10.79 -4.43 -32.08
CA GLN A 472 9.45 -4.02 -32.48
C GLN A 472 9.57 -2.75 -33.32
N SER A 473 9.32 -2.87 -34.62
CA SER A 473 9.07 -1.75 -35.51
C SER A 473 7.66 -1.22 -35.22
N ARG A 474 7.62 0.06 -34.84
CA ARG A 474 6.50 0.99 -34.62
C ARG A 474 5.08 0.52 -34.94
#